data_AF-A0A5J4S5M9-F1
#
_entry.id   AF-A0A5J4S5M9-F1
#
_cell.length_a   1.000
_cell.length_b   1.000
_cell.length_c   1.000
_cell.angle_alpha   90.00
_cell.angle_beta   90.00
_cell.angle_gamma   90.00
#
_symmetry.space_group_name_H-M   'P 1'
#
loop_
_entity.id
_entity.type
_entity.pdbx_description
1 polymer ?
#
loop_
_entity_poly.entity_id
_entity_poly.type
_entity_poly.pdbx_seq_one_letter_code
_entity_poly.pdbx_strand_id
1 'polypeptide(L)'
;MKAKKEAAYEYAGCKESDPIPNEVRKKIRAFEAGIRFAERWIPVERELPGKAETVLIKGRIAGRKEDFVTGKFYKSGFWASVSYLITPTHWRPINYK
;
A
#
# COMPACT_ATOMS: atom_id res chain seq x y z
N MET A 1 -8.04 19.28 -4.38
CA MET A 1 -7.87 17.83 -4.13
C MET A 1 -9.26 17.27 -3.84
N LYS A 2 -9.73 16.26 -4.60
CA LYS A 2 -11.06 15.67 -4.38
C LYS A 2 -11.08 14.88 -3.08
N ALA A 3 -12.24 14.79 -2.42
CA ALA A 3 -12.38 13.93 -1.26
C ALA A 3 -12.33 12.45 -1.67
N LYS A 4 -11.75 11.58 -0.83
CA LYS A 4 -11.70 10.12 -1.08
C LYS A 4 -13.07 9.52 -1.37
N LYS A 5 -14.09 10.03 -0.67
CA LYS A 5 -15.48 9.66 -0.85
C LYS A 5 -15.96 9.98 -2.27
N GLU A 6 -15.81 11.22 -2.72
CA GLU A 6 -16.16 11.64 -4.08
C GLU A 6 -15.49 10.79 -5.16
N ALA A 7 -14.19 10.50 -4.99
CA ALA A 7 -13.45 9.64 -5.92
C ALA A 7 -14.00 8.20 -5.97
N ALA A 8 -14.50 7.67 -4.85
CA ALA A 8 -15.11 6.34 -4.80
C ALA A 8 -16.45 6.29 -5.55
N TYR A 9 -17.27 7.34 -5.42
CA TYR A 9 -18.54 7.47 -6.14
C TYR A 9 -18.32 7.65 -7.65
N GLU A 10 -17.35 8.49 -8.04
CA GLU A 10 -16.93 8.67 -9.43
C GLU A 10 -16.42 7.37 -10.04
N TYR A 11 -15.55 6.64 -9.33
CA TYR A 11 -15.07 5.31 -9.74
C TYR A 11 -16.22 4.30 -9.94
N ALA A 12 -17.23 4.37 -9.09
CA ALA A 12 -18.40 3.51 -9.17
C ALA A 12 -19.41 3.94 -10.24
N GLY A 13 -19.24 5.13 -10.84
CA GLY A 13 -20.11 5.69 -11.87
C GLY A 13 -21.44 6.22 -11.34
N CYS A 14 -21.49 6.68 -10.09
CA CYS A 14 -22.74 7.13 -9.43
C CYS A 14 -22.56 8.46 -8.71
N LYS A 15 -23.65 9.20 -8.50
CA LYS A 15 -23.64 10.38 -7.63
C LYS A 15 -24.01 9.97 -6.20
N GLU A 16 -23.55 10.76 -5.23
CA GLU A 16 -23.81 10.49 -3.81
C GLU A 16 -25.31 10.49 -3.45
N SER A 17 -26.10 11.25 -4.20
CA SER A 17 -27.56 11.38 -4.06
C SER A 17 -28.37 10.20 -4.61
N ASP A 18 -27.76 9.29 -5.37
CA ASP A 18 -28.48 8.22 -6.05
C ASP A 18 -28.73 7.02 -5.11
N PRO A 19 -29.88 6.33 -5.22
CA PRO A 19 -30.07 5.06 -4.55
C PRO A 19 -29.03 4.05 -5.05
N ILE A 20 -28.04 3.74 -4.21
CA ILE A 20 -26.87 2.93 -4.57
C ILE A 20 -27.24 1.44 -4.64
N PRO A 21 -27.24 0.80 -5.82
CA PRO A 21 -27.45 -0.64 -5.93
C PRO A 21 -26.36 -1.43 -5.19
N ASN A 22 -26.65 -2.66 -4.77
CA ASN A 22 -25.69 -3.51 -4.04
C ASN A 22 -24.37 -3.71 -4.79
N GLU A 23 -24.40 -3.81 -6.13
CA GLU A 23 -23.18 -3.95 -6.95
C GLU A 23 -22.30 -2.68 -6.93
N VAL A 24 -22.92 -1.50 -6.91
CA VAL A 24 -22.20 -0.22 -6.80
C VAL A 24 -21.60 -0.08 -5.40
N ARG A 25 -22.33 -0.50 -4.35
CA ARG A 25 -21.77 -0.55 -2.97
C ARG A 25 -20.54 -1.44 -2.88
N LYS A 26 -20.53 -2.59 -3.56
CA LYS A 26 -19.35 -3.47 -3.62
C LYS A 26 -18.15 -2.77 -4.27
N LYS A 27 -18.36 -2.05 -5.38
CA LYS A 27 -17.30 -1.28 -6.06
C LYS A 27 -16.72 -0.18 -5.17
N ILE A 28 -17.58 0.59 -4.49
CA ILE A 28 -17.15 1.63 -3.55
C ILE A 28 -16.31 1.01 -2.41
N ARG A 29 -16.78 -0.09 -1.81
CA ARG A 29 -16.03 -0.80 -0.75
C ARG A 29 -14.69 -1.32 -1.24
N ALA A 30 -14.61 -1.85 -2.45
CA ALA A 30 -13.37 -2.32 -3.05
C ALA A 30 -12.38 -1.17 -3.28
N PHE A 31 -12.86 -0.03 -3.78
CA PHE A 31 -12.05 1.17 -3.96
C PHE A 31 -11.50 1.70 -2.63
N GLU A 32 -12.36 1.83 -1.61
CA GLU A 32 -11.92 2.24 -0.27
C GLU A 32 -10.94 1.24 0.36
N ALA A 33 -11.12 -0.06 0.13
CA ALA A 33 -10.15 -1.07 0.56
C ALA A 33 -8.80 -0.89 -0.14
N GLY A 34 -8.81 -0.58 -1.44
CA GLY A 34 -7.62 -0.22 -2.22
C GLY A 34 -6.92 1.02 -1.67
N ILE A 35 -7.66 2.07 -1.27
CA ILE A 35 -7.09 3.25 -0.62
C ILE A 35 -6.46 2.87 0.72
N ARG A 36 -7.19 2.16 1.59
CA ARG A 36 -6.65 1.73 2.89
C ARG A 36 -5.39 0.90 2.72
N PHE A 37 -5.35 0.03 1.72
CA PHE A 37 -4.15 -0.71 1.34
C PHE A 37 -3.01 0.21 0.87
N ALA A 38 -3.32 1.19 0.02
CA ALA A 38 -2.35 2.14 -0.51
C ALA A 38 -1.70 3.00 0.60
N GLU A 39 -2.48 3.38 1.59
CA GLU A 39 -2.07 4.25 2.71
C GLU A 39 -1.39 3.49 3.84
N ARG A 40 -1.64 2.18 3.97
CA ARG A 40 -1.09 1.38 5.05
C ARG A 40 0.38 1.03 4.79
N TRP A 41 1.25 1.73 5.50
CA TRP A 41 2.69 1.52 5.55
C TRP A 41 3.13 1.37 7.01
N ILE A 42 3.97 0.39 7.27
CA ILE A 42 4.50 0.07 8.59
C ILE A 42 5.96 0.57 8.64
N PRO A 43 6.31 1.52 9.53
CA PRO A 43 7.69 1.95 9.70
C PRO A 43 8.58 0.79 10.14
N VAL A 44 9.75 0.63 9.52
CA VAL A 44 10.70 -0.45 9.87
C VAL A 44 11.22 -0.34 11.31
N GLU A 45 11.21 0.86 11.88
CA GLU A 45 11.57 1.13 13.29
C GLU A 45 10.52 0.60 14.28
N ARG A 46 9.25 0.50 13.86
CA ARG A 46 8.15 0.03 14.70
C ARG A 46 8.03 -1.50 14.66
N GLU A 47 8.10 -2.06 13.46
CA GLU A 47 7.85 -3.49 13.24
C GLU A 47 8.56 -3.91 11.95
N LEU A 48 9.07 -5.14 11.93
CA LEU A 48 9.74 -5.75 10.79
C LEU A 48 8.89 -6.89 10.22
N PRO A 49 8.98 -7.19 8.91
CA PRO A 49 8.24 -8.29 8.30
C PRO A 49 8.60 -9.66 8.89
N GLY A 50 7.77 -10.65 8.63
CA GLY A 50 8.11 -12.04 8.88
C GLY A 50 9.37 -12.48 8.12
N LYS A 51 10.05 -13.50 8.67
CA LYS A 51 11.28 -14.04 8.04
C LYS A 51 10.96 -14.54 6.62
N ALA A 52 11.70 -14.03 5.64
CA ALA A 52 11.57 -14.36 4.22
C ALA A 52 10.19 -14.06 3.61
N GLU A 53 9.39 -13.22 4.27
CA GLU A 53 8.12 -12.72 3.75
C GLU A 53 8.39 -11.73 2.59
N THR A 54 7.67 -11.91 1.49
CA THR A 54 7.74 -10.96 0.36
C THR A 54 6.83 -9.77 0.66
N VAL A 55 7.43 -8.58 0.69
CA VAL A 55 6.74 -7.32 1.03
C VAL A 55 7.03 -6.23 0.01
N LEU A 56 6.17 -5.22 -0.02
CA LEU A 56 6.47 -3.94 -0.65
C LEU A 56 7.26 -3.09 0.32
N ILE A 57 8.31 -2.46 -0.17
CA ILE A 57 9.25 -1.63 0.57
C ILE A 57 9.19 -0.23 0.00
N LYS A 58 9.08 0.74 0.89
CA LYS A 58 9.19 2.16 0.62
C LYS A 58 10.50 2.64 1.21
N GLY A 59 11.32 3.32 0.42
CA GLY A 59 12.61 3.79 0.88
C GLY A 59 13.19 4.88 0.00
N ARG A 60 14.44 5.28 0.28
CA ARG A 60 15.14 6.31 -0.50
C ARG A 60 16.30 5.70 -1.26
N ILE A 61 16.46 6.07 -2.52
CA ILE A 61 17.67 5.76 -3.29
C ILE A 61 18.72 6.82 -2.97
N ALA A 62 19.85 6.41 -2.37
CA ALA A 62 21.01 7.26 -2.10
C ALA A 62 20.66 8.63 -1.48
N GLY A 63 19.65 8.67 -0.60
CA GLY A 63 19.19 9.90 0.06
C GLY A 63 18.43 10.91 -0.81
N ARG A 64 18.16 10.59 -2.09
CA ARG A 64 17.52 11.52 -3.04
C ARG A 64 16.01 11.35 -3.13
N LYS A 65 15.57 10.34 -3.89
CA LYS A 65 14.16 10.17 -4.28
C LYS A 65 13.57 8.97 -3.55
N GLU A 66 12.34 9.14 -3.10
CA GLU A 66 11.51 8.05 -2.61
C GLU A 66 11.24 7.07 -3.75
N ASP A 67 11.42 5.79 -3.49
CA ASP A 67 11.14 4.71 -4.43
C ASP A 67 10.46 3.53 -3.74
N PHE A 68 9.84 2.68 -4.55
CA PHE A 68 9.05 1.54 -4.12
C PHE A 68 9.53 0.27 -4.81
N VAL A 69 9.91 -0.73 -4.03
CA VAL A 69 10.41 -2.01 -4.54
C VAL A 69 9.80 -3.18 -3.79
N THR A 70 9.86 -4.37 -4.38
CA THR A 70 9.58 -5.61 -3.66
C THR A 70 10.85 -6.18 -3.05
N GLY A 71 10.75 -6.78 -1.87
CA GLY A 71 11.88 -7.45 -1.25
C GLY A 71 11.47 -8.40 -0.13
N LYS A 72 12.46 -9.04 0.47
CA LYS A 72 12.31 -9.94 1.63
C LYS A 72 13.19 -9.49 2.78
N PHE A 73 12.68 -9.63 3.99
CA PHE A 73 13.44 -9.39 5.22
C PHE A 73 14.02 -10.70 5.77
N TYR A 74 15.34 -10.73 5.99
CA TYR A 74 16.04 -11.86 6.61
C TYR A 74 16.44 -11.54 8.05
N LYS A 75 16.41 -12.56 8.92
CA LYS A 75 16.70 -12.45 10.37
C LYS A 75 18.04 -11.78 10.72
N SER A 76 18.99 -11.71 9.79
CA SER A 76 20.27 -11.02 9.96
C SER A 76 20.17 -9.49 9.90
N GLY A 77 18.96 -8.91 9.84
CA GLY A 77 18.76 -7.48 9.59
C GLY A 77 18.93 -7.09 8.12
N PHE A 78 19.13 -8.09 7.26
CA PHE A 78 19.38 -7.88 5.84
C PHE A 78 18.08 -7.84 5.03
N TRP A 79 17.91 -6.77 4.27
CA TRP A 79 16.85 -6.64 3.27
C TRP A 79 17.38 -7.10 1.92
N ALA A 80 16.85 -8.21 1.42
CA ALA A 80 17.08 -8.61 0.04
C ALA A 80 15.99 -7.99 -0.84
N SER A 81 16.24 -6.78 -1.32
CA SER A 81 15.47 -6.15 -2.38
C SER A 81 16.10 -6.45 -3.74
N VAL A 82 15.31 -6.39 -4.81
CA VAL A 82 15.80 -6.42 -6.19
C VAL A 82 16.68 -5.20 -6.50
N SER A 83 16.61 -4.15 -5.68
CA SER A 83 17.45 -2.96 -5.74
C SER A 83 18.19 -2.78 -4.42
N TYR A 84 19.49 -3.14 -4.38
CA TYR A 84 20.39 -2.93 -3.22
C TYR A 84 20.63 -1.45 -2.88
N LEU A 85 20.12 -0.53 -3.70
CA LEU A 85 20.35 0.91 -3.61
C LEU A 85 19.31 1.63 -2.75
N ILE A 86 18.30 0.92 -2.25
CA ILE A 86 17.25 1.51 -1.44
C ILE A 86 17.53 1.33 0.05
N THR A 87 17.39 2.40 0.82
CA THR A 87 17.32 2.32 2.29
C THR A 87 15.85 2.18 2.70
N PRO A 88 15.42 1.01 3.22
CA PRO A 88 14.03 0.79 3.62
C PRO A 88 13.64 1.71 4.79
N THR A 89 12.49 2.35 4.68
CA THR A 89 11.91 3.19 5.74
C THR A 89 10.57 2.65 6.21
N HIS A 90 9.80 2.08 5.29
CA HIS A 90 8.52 1.46 5.57
C HIS A 90 8.35 0.21 4.73
N TRP A 91 7.47 -0.68 5.18
CA TRP A 91 7.05 -1.85 4.43
C TRP A 91 5.54 -2.06 4.53
N ARG A 92 5.00 -2.89 3.66
CA ARG A 92 3.63 -3.42 3.77
C ARG A 92 3.52 -4.81 3.16
N PRO A 93 2.64 -5.68 3.67
CA PRO A 93 2.40 -6.98 3.07
C PRO A 93 1.78 -6.82 1.67
N ILE A 94 2.20 -7.66 0.73
CA ILE A 94 1.60 -7.73 -0.62
C ILE A 94 0.29 -8.51 -0.57
N ASN A 95 0.27 -9.58 0.22
CA ASN A 95 -0.90 -10.42 0.39
C ASN A 95 -1.69 -9.93 1.59
N TYR A 96 -2.86 -9.34 1.33
CA TYR A 96 -3.94 -9.33 2.31
C TYR A 96 -4.72 -10.63 2.11
N LYS A 97 -4.58 -11.56 3.05
CA LYS A 97 -5.57 -12.64 3.21
C LYS A 97 -6.86 -12.06 3.76
#